data_AF-L8M3V8-F1
#
_entry.id   AF-L8M3V8-F1
#
_cell.length_a   1.000
_cell.length_b   1.000
_cell.length_c   1.000
_cell.angle_alpha   90.00
_cell.angle_beta   90.00
_cell.angle_gamma   90.00
#
_symmetry.space_group_name_H-M   'P 1'
#
loop_
_entity.id
_entity.type
_entity.pdbx_description
1 polymer ?
#
loop_
_entity_poly.entity_id
_entity_poly.type
_entity_poly.pdbx_seq_one_letter_code
_entity_poly.pdbx_strand_id
1 'polypeptide(L)'
;MSINHQQQRNTKSPYCLIIGGGISGLIIATELKRHGIASTILDKGRGIGGRLATRRIEHSEAVEGIFDYGAQHFTVSDPKFQVWVDEWLKKDIVEAWNKGFPSVDGNIQQENQVYYRGVVSNRNIAKYLSQELDVHTSTKIINLNRQNSQWNLEADNGANFVGDILIMTAPIPQSLALLDSSHISLAPEIRDRLEQIVYHKCIAILALLDKPSKIPKPGGLFLDGKPLAWIASNHHKGISPQGYAVTLHGSAEFSEAHWETDQANLANQLFTAASPWLDANVTRYQVHRWRYSQPQTFYGEPYLVLPGLRLILAGDAFISPNIEGAVLSGLAAVEYLLSQN
;
A
#
# COMPACT_ATOMS: atom_id res chain seq x y z
N MET A 1 -34.98 34.70 39.14
CA MET A 1 -33.73 34.87 38.37
C MET A 1 -33.10 33.50 38.23
N SER A 2 -33.38 32.82 37.12
CA SER A 2 -32.95 31.45 36.89
C SER A 2 -31.58 31.47 36.22
N ILE A 3 -30.55 31.08 36.98
CA ILE A 3 -29.21 30.88 36.47
C ILE A 3 -29.20 29.50 35.79
N ASN A 4 -29.29 29.49 34.46
CA ASN A 4 -29.05 28.29 33.66
C ASN A 4 -27.56 27.97 33.72
N HIS A 5 -27.20 26.94 34.48
CA HIS A 5 -25.97 26.21 34.27
C HIS A 5 -26.03 25.55 32.89
N GLN A 6 -25.42 26.19 31.89
CA GLN A 6 -25.03 25.50 30.67
C GLN A 6 -24.06 24.39 31.07
N GLN A 7 -24.56 23.16 31.03
CA GLN A 7 -23.77 21.94 31.11
C GLN A 7 -22.60 22.05 30.14
N GLN A 8 -21.37 22.01 30.67
CA GLN A 8 -20.17 21.75 29.92
C GLN A 8 -20.39 20.47 29.12
N ARG A 9 -20.42 20.60 27.79
CA ARG A 9 -20.39 19.45 26.88
C ARG A 9 -19.07 18.72 27.10
N ASN A 10 -19.12 17.65 27.88
CA ASN A 10 -18.05 16.67 27.96
C ASN A 10 -18.17 15.77 26.73
N THR A 11 -17.83 16.28 25.53
CA THR A 11 -17.87 15.48 24.30
C THR A 11 -16.60 14.66 24.23
N LYS A 12 -16.72 13.37 24.57
CA LYS A 12 -15.71 12.35 24.27
C LYS A 12 -15.29 12.48 22.81
N SER A 13 -13.98 12.58 22.53
CA SER A 13 -13.45 12.60 21.16
C SER A 13 -14.02 11.43 20.34
N PRO A 14 -14.34 11.61 19.05
CA PRO A 14 -14.90 10.55 18.22
C PRO A 14 -13.93 9.36 18.15
N TYR A 15 -14.47 8.14 18.02
CA TYR A 15 -13.68 6.94 17.79
C TYR A 15 -13.77 6.50 16.32
N CYS A 16 -12.62 6.35 15.66
CA CYS A 16 -12.54 6.05 14.24
C CYS A 16 -12.22 4.57 13.96
N LEU A 17 -12.97 3.94 13.06
CA LEU A 17 -12.63 2.63 12.50
C LEU A 17 -12.01 2.82 11.11
N ILE A 18 -10.85 2.21 10.87
CA ILE A 18 -10.11 2.33 9.62
C ILE A 18 -10.02 0.96 8.95
N ILE A 19 -10.67 0.79 7.80
CA ILE A 19 -10.56 -0.42 6.98
C ILE A 19 -9.38 -0.23 6.02
N GLY A 20 -8.34 -1.04 6.20
CA GLY A 20 -7.11 -1.03 5.41
C GLY A 20 -5.92 -0.53 6.20
N GLY A 21 -4.95 -1.41 6.40
CA GLY A 21 -3.67 -1.16 7.05
C GLY A 21 -2.52 -0.97 6.07
N GLY A 22 -2.82 -0.34 4.93
CA GLY A 22 -1.79 0.21 4.03
C GLY A 22 -1.23 1.53 4.55
N ILE A 23 -0.31 2.14 3.80
CA ILE A 23 0.34 3.39 4.22
C ILE A 23 -0.66 4.51 4.51
N SER A 24 -1.73 4.65 3.72
CA SER A 24 -2.77 5.66 3.94
C SER A 24 -3.46 5.49 5.30
N GLY A 25 -3.95 4.27 5.60
CA GLY A 25 -4.60 3.99 6.89
C GLY A 25 -3.66 4.15 8.09
N LEU A 26 -2.39 3.79 7.94
CA LEU A 26 -1.37 3.97 9.00
C LEU A 26 -1.05 5.44 9.25
N ILE A 27 -0.94 6.25 8.20
CA ILE A 27 -0.76 7.70 8.33
C ILE A 27 -1.96 8.33 9.03
N ILE A 28 -3.18 7.98 8.59
CA ILE A 28 -4.42 8.46 9.21
C ILE A 28 -4.44 8.14 10.71
N ALA A 29 -4.24 6.87 11.08
CA ALA A 29 -4.25 6.46 12.49
C ALA A 29 -3.14 7.13 13.32
N THR A 30 -1.95 7.32 12.73
CA THR A 30 -0.83 8.00 13.40
C THR A 30 -1.17 9.46 13.69
N GLU A 31 -1.73 10.18 12.71
CA GLU A 31 -2.14 11.57 12.90
C GLU A 31 -3.33 11.68 13.86
N LEU A 32 -4.35 10.82 13.75
CA LEU A 32 -5.45 10.80 14.72
C LEU A 32 -4.92 10.59 16.15
N LYS A 33 -3.97 9.67 16.35
CA LYS A 33 -3.32 9.45 17.64
C LYS A 33 -2.56 10.69 18.13
N ARG A 34 -1.80 11.36 17.25
CA ARG A 34 -1.09 12.62 17.57
C ARG A 34 -2.05 13.72 18.06
N HIS A 35 -3.30 13.69 17.59
CA HIS A 35 -4.37 14.60 18.00
C HIS A 35 -5.28 14.04 19.13
N GLY A 36 -4.90 12.93 19.77
CA GLY A 36 -5.66 12.35 20.89
C GLY A 36 -6.99 11.70 20.48
N ILE A 37 -7.17 11.39 19.20
CA ILE A 37 -8.35 10.71 18.66
C ILE A 37 -8.05 9.22 18.58
N ALA A 38 -8.86 8.41 19.27
CA ALA A 38 -8.71 6.96 19.26
C ALA A 38 -9.13 6.39 17.90
N SER A 39 -8.40 5.39 17.41
CA SER A 39 -8.76 4.67 16.19
C SER A 39 -8.28 3.23 16.21
N THR A 40 -8.94 2.38 15.42
CA THR A 40 -8.56 0.98 15.20
C THR A 40 -8.47 0.67 13.72
N ILE A 41 -7.36 0.05 13.32
CA ILE A 41 -7.12 -0.40 11.95
C ILE A 41 -7.53 -1.87 11.81
N LEU A 42 -8.30 -2.17 10.77
CA LEU A 42 -8.82 -3.49 10.44
C LEU A 42 -8.27 -3.88 9.06
N ASP A 43 -7.38 -4.88 9.00
CA ASP A 43 -6.75 -5.34 7.76
C ASP A 43 -6.96 -6.84 7.53
N LYS A 44 -7.45 -7.19 6.33
CA LYS A 44 -7.67 -8.57 5.91
C LYS A 44 -6.39 -9.40 5.72
N GLY A 45 -5.26 -8.73 5.51
CA GLY A 45 -3.97 -9.35 5.27
C GLY A 45 -3.40 -9.93 6.56
N ARG A 46 -2.62 -11.02 6.43
CA ARG A 46 -1.89 -11.60 7.58
C ARG A 46 -0.79 -10.69 8.12
N GLY A 47 -0.34 -9.73 7.32
CA GLY A 47 0.66 -8.75 7.70
C GLY A 47 0.28 -7.39 7.18
N ILE A 48 0.69 -6.36 7.93
CA ILE A 48 0.39 -4.97 7.66
C ILE A 48 1.18 -4.40 6.46
N GLY A 49 0.74 -3.26 5.95
CA GLY A 49 1.44 -2.45 4.94
C GLY A 49 0.86 -2.52 3.53
N GLY A 50 -0.12 -3.40 3.27
CA GLY A 50 -0.77 -3.51 1.97
C GLY A 50 0.24 -3.72 0.83
N ARG A 51 0.37 -2.74 -0.07
CA ARG A 51 1.29 -2.76 -1.22
C ARG A 51 2.75 -2.44 -0.87
N LEU A 52 3.08 -2.12 0.38
CA LEU A 52 4.46 -2.16 0.90
C LEU A 52 4.92 -3.60 1.17
N ALA A 53 4.41 -4.59 0.44
CA ALA A 53 4.55 -5.98 0.85
C ALA A 53 5.96 -6.53 0.63
N THR A 54 6.44 -7.21 1.67
CA THR A 54 7.67 -7.99 1.67
C THR A 54 7.33 -9.45 1.95
N ARG A 55 8.02 -10.38 1.28
CA ARG A 55 7.90 -11.82 1.50
C ARG A 55 9.26 -12.44 1.75
N ARG A 56 9.27 -13.50 2.54
CA ARG A 56 10.41 -14.38 2.77
C ARG A 56 10.16 -15.72 2.09
N ILE A 57 11.18 -16.23 1.42
CA ILE A 57 11.18 -17.56 0.80
C ILE A 57 12.44 -18.27 1.28
N GLU A 58 12.25 -19.27 2.14
CA GLU A 58 13.31 -20.15 2.61
C GLU A 58 13.65 -21.20 1.54
N HIS A 59 14.93 -21.56 1.41
CA HIS A 59 15.39 -22.65 0.54
C HIS A 59 16.17 -23.71 1.30
N SER A 60 16.94 -23.30 2.31
CA SER A 60 17.64 -24.17 3.26
C SER A 60 17.83 -23.43 4.59
N GLU A 61 18.35 -24.08 5.63
CA GLU A 61 18.59 -23.48 6.95
C GLU A 61 19.41 -22.17 6.91
N ALA A 62 20.26 -22.00 5.89
CA ALA A 62 21.14 -20.84 5.76
C ALA A 62 20.73 -19.85 4.64
N VAL A 63 19.73 -20.19 3.81
CA VAL A 63 19.36 -19.38 2.63
C VAL A 63 17.90 -18.95 2.73
N GLU A 64 17.72 -17.67 3.02
CA GLU A 64 16.44 -16.96 2.97
C GLU A 64 16.51 -15.85 1.92
N GLY A 65 15.58 -15.87 0.97
CA GLY A 65 15.34 -14.74 0.07
C GLY A 65 14.32 -13.78 0.65
N ILE A 66 14.66 -12.48 0.71
CA ILE A 66 13.75 -11.41 1.14
C ILE A 66 13.37 -10.58 -0.09
N PHE A 67 12.08 -10.43 -0.32
CA PHE A 67 11.55 -9.82 -1.54
C PHE A 67 10.59 -8.69 -1.20
N ASP A 68 10.95 -7.45 -1.51
CA ASP A 68 9.92 -6.43 -1.71
C ASP A 68 9.28 -6.72 -3.06
N TYR A 69 7.98 -7.02 -3.05
CA TYR A 69 7.26 -7.48 -4.26
C TYR A 69 6.05 -6.61 -4.61
N GLY A 70 5.68 -5.68 -3.75
CA GLY A 70 4.81 -4.54 -4.07
C GLY A 70 5.65 -3.34 -4.50
N ALA A 71 5.41 -2.17 -3.89
CA ALA A 71 6.22 -0.97 -4.14
C ALA A 71 7.71 -1.27 -3.96
N GLN A 72 8.53 -0.93 -4.96
CA GLN A 72 9.98 -1.19 -4.96
C GLN A 72 10.75 -0.08 -4.28
N HIS A 73 10.29 1.15 -4.48
CA HIS A 73 10.82 2.39 -3.94
C HIS A 73 9.69 3.42 -3.83
N PHE A 74 10.00 4.59 -3.30
CA PHE A 74 9.17 5.78 -3.43
C PHE A 74 10.02 7.01 -3.68
N THR A 75 9.36 8.05 -4.18
CA THR A 75 9.92 9.38 -4.38
C THR A 75 9.18 10.37 -3.50
N VAL A 76 9.76 11.55 -3.32
CA VAL A 76 9.19 12.63 -2.53
C VAL A 76 9.31 13.91 -3.33
N SER A 77 8.23 14.65 -3.41
CA SER A 77 8.12 15.95 -4.07
C SER A 77 7.30 16.94 -3.24
N ASP A 78 6.35 16.47 -2.43
CA ASP A 78 5.50 17.31 -1.59
C ASP A 78 6.15 17.55 -0.20
N PRO A 79 6.26 18.82 0.24
CA PRO A 79 6.80 19.15 1.56
C PRO A 79 6.09 18.47 2.73
N LYS A 80 4.78 18.22 2.65
CA LYS A 80 4.04 17.52 3.70
C LYS A 80 4.54 16.08 3.85
N PHE A 81 4.85 15.40 2.75
CA PHE A 81 5.43 14.05 2.82
C PHE A 81 6.92 14.08 3.21
N GLN A 82 7.67 15.11 2.78
CA GLN A 82 9.08 15.26 3.16
C GLN A 82 9.29 15.25 4.69
N VAL A 83 8.38 15.86 5.46
CA VAL A 83 8.45 15.83 6.94
C VAL A 83 8.47 14.41 7.50
N TRP A 84 7.65 13.50 6.94
CA TRP A 84 7.63 12.10 7.34
C TRP A 84 8.90 11.37 6.95
N VAL A 85 9.37 11.63 5.73
CA VAL A 85 10.57 10.98 5.20
C VAL A 85 11.81 11.41 5.98
N ASP A 86 11.90 12.68 6.37
CA ASP A 86 12.96 13.19 7.25
C ASP A 86 12.93 12.52 8.64
N GLU A 87 11.73 12.29 9.20
CA GLU A 87 11.59 11.55 10.46
C GLU A 87 12.06 10.10 10.30
N TRP A 88 11.65 9.44 9.22
CA TRP A 88 12.01 8.04 8.95
C TRP A 88 13.50 7.87 8.65
N LEU A 89 14.13 8.83 7.97
CA LEU A 89 15.57 8.86 7.74
C LEU A 89 16.33 8.99 9.05
N LYS A 90 15.92 9.91 9.95
CA LYS A 90 16.55 10.09 11.27
C LYS A 90 16.45 8.87 12.18
N LYS A 91 15.48 7.98 11.90
CA LYS A 91 15.20 6.77 12.69
C LYS A 91 15.66 5.49 11.99
N ASP A 92 16.41 5.60 10.90
CA ASP A 92 16.88 4.47 10.09
C ASP A 92 15.76 3.51 9.65
N ILE A 93 14.56 4.05 9.40
CA ILE A 93 13.41 3.28 8.90
C ILE A 93 13.47 3.19 7.37
N VAL A 94 13.85 4.31 6.73
CA VAL A 94 14.07 4.42 5.29
C VAL A 94 15.46 4.96 5.02
N GLU A 95 15.97 4.72 3.82
CA GLU A 95 17.22 5.29 3.33
C GLU A 95 17.09 5.65 1.85
N ALA A 96 17.97 6.54 1.38
CA ALA A 96 18.13 6.78 -0.04
C ALA A 96 18.72 5.52 -0.70
N TRP A 97 17.99 4.91 -1.62
CA TRP A 97 18.47 3.77 -2.38
C TRP A 97 19.44 4.23 -3.48
N ASN A 98 19.00 5.17 -4.32
CA ASN A 98 19.83 5.73 -5.38
C ASN A 98 19.25 7.04 -5.93
N LYS A 99 20.05 7.75 -6.73
CA LYS A 99 19.59 8.80 -7.63
C LYS A 99 19.50 8.25 -9.06
N GLY A 100 18.28 8.24 -9.63
CA GLY A 100 18.03 7.57 -10.90
C GLY A 100 18.15 6.04 -10.85
N PHE A 101 17.83 5.37 -11.95
CA PHE A 101 18.17 3.96 -12.17
C PHE A 101 18.61 3.72 -13.62
N PRO A 102 19.47 2.71 -13.87
CA PRO A 102 19.78 2.31 -15.22
C PRO A 102 18.54 1.86 -16.01
N SER A 103 18.60 2.01 -17.34
CA SER A 103 17.71 1.38 -18.31
C SER A 103 18.43 0.36 -19.19
N VAL A 104 17.67 -0.32 -20.06
CA VAL A 104 18.17 -1.37 -20.97
C VAL A 104 19.36 -0.96 -21.84
N ASP A 105 19.46 0.32 -22.19
CA ASP A 105 20.52 0.93 -23.00
C ASP A 105 21.74 1.38 -22.17
N GLY A 106 21.70 1.21 -20.84
CA GLY A 106 22.74 1.62 -19.91
C GLY A 106 22.66 3.08 -19.45
N ASN A 107 21.69 3.87 -19.97
CA ASN A 107 21.49 5.25 -19.53
C ASN A 107 20.84 5.30 -18.14
N ILE A 108 21.11 6.36 -17.37
CA ILE A 108 20.45 6.59 -16.08
C ILE A 108 19.17 7.40 -16.33
N GLN A 109 18.02 6.78 -16.08
CA GLN A 109 16.75 7.49 -16.08
C GLN A 109 16.54 8.25 -14.77
N GLN A 110 16.01 9.46 -14.87
CA GLN A 110 15.65 10.31 -13.72
C GLN A 110 16.84 10.55 -12.77
N GLU A 111 18.01 10.87 -13.31
CA GLU A 111 19.29 10.99 -12.59
C GLU A 111 19.26 11.95 -11.38
N ASN A 112 18.37 12.95 -11.36
CA ASN A 112 18.23 13.87 -10.24
C ASN A 112 17.18 13.44 -9.20
N GLN A 113 16.37 12.43 -9.51
CA GLN A 113 15.33 11.94 -8.60
C GLN A 113 15.94 10.99 -7.57
N VAL A 114 15.78 11.31 -6.29
CA VAL A 114 16.12 10.39 -5.20
C VAL A 114 15.00 9.38 -5.04
N TYR A 115 15.37 8.11 -5.02
CA TYR A 115 14.48 6.99 -4.70
C TYR A 115 14.80 6.46 -3.32
N TYR A 116 13.77 6.36 -2.47
CA TYR A 116 13.87 5.86 -1.12
C TYR A 116 13.35 4.43 -1.03
N ARG A 117 13.88 3.68 -0.06
CA ARG A 117 13.43 2.34 0.32
C ARG A 117 13.45 2.18 1.83
N GLY A 118 12.73 1.19 2.35
CA GLY A 118 12.93 0.75 3.73
C GLY A 118 14.33 0.14 3.91
N VAL A 119 14.97 0.43 5.05
CA VAL A 119 16.32 -0.08 5.37
C VAL A 119 16.31 -1.61 5.43
N VAL A 120 15.40 -2.17 6.23
CA VAL A 120 15.21 -3.63 6.34
C VAL A 120 14.35 -4.18 5.21
N SER A 121 13.24 -3.50 4.91
CA SER A 121 12.32 -3.83 3.80
C SER A 121 11.28 -2.72 3.68
N ASN A 122 10.59 -2.61 2.54
CA ASN A 122 9.51 -1.63 2.42
C ASN A 122 8.35 -1.91 3.40
N ARG A 123 8.10 -3.18 3.78
CA ARG A 123 7.11 -3.51 4.83
C ARG A 123 7.50 -2.97 6.20
N ASN A 124 8.79 -2.81 6.48
CA ASN A 124 9.23 -2.32 7.79
C ASN A 124 8.78 -0.87 8.06
N ILE A 125 8.52 -0.06 7.01
CA ILE A 125 7.88 1.26 7.16
C ILE A 125 6.51 1.09 7.84
N ALA A 126 5.71 0.16 7.33
CA ALA A 126 4.38 -0.12 7.89
C ALA A 126 4.45 -0.71 9.30
N LYS A 127 5.42 -1.60 9.55
CA LYS A 127 5.64 -2.15 10.89
C LYS A 127 5.98 -1.05 11.90
N TYR A 128 6.90 -0.15 11.55
CA TYR A 128 7.26 0.99 12.39
C TYR A 128 6.04 1.84 12.76
N LEU A 129 5.25 2.25 11.77
CA LEU A 129 4.04 3.05 12.01
C LEU A 129 3.02 2.31 12.89
N SER A 130 2.91 0.98 12.76
CA SER A 130 1.94 0.19 13.52
C SER A 130 2.30 -0.12 14.97
N GLN A 131 3.54 0.11 15.43
CA GLN A 131 4.00 -0.33 16.76
C GLN A 131 3.15 0.20 17.92
N GLU A 132 2.54 1.35 17.70
CA GLU A 132 1.89 2.17 18.71
C GLU A 132 0.41 2.43 18.39
N LEU A 133 -0.14 1.69 17.42
CA LEU A 133 -1.51 1.79 16.96
C LEU A 133 -2.29 0.53 17.32
N ASP A 134 -3.61 0.65 17.45
CA ASP A 134 -4.49 -0.50 17.57
C ASP A 134 -4.77 -1.09 16.18
N VAL A 135 -4.22 -2.29 15.92
CA VAL A 135 -4.21 -2.91 14.59
C VAL A 135 -4.61 -4.38 14.68
N HIS A 136 -5.67 -4.74 13.96
CA HIS A 136 -6.13 -6.11 13.80
C HIS A 136 -5.89 -6.60 12.38
N THR A 137 -4.83 -7.38 12.20
CA THR A 137 -4.55 -8.14 10.96
C THR A 137 -5.31 -9.45 10.91
N SER A 138 -5.43 -10.08 9.73
CA SER A 138 -6.27 -11.28 9.52
C SER A 138 -7.73 -11.05 9.93
N THR A 139 -8.21 -9.82 9.74
CA THR A 139 -9.55 -9.38 10.11
C THR A 139 -10.19 -8.79 8.87
N LYS A 140 -10.87 -9.62 8.09
CA LYS A 140 -11.56 -9.14 6.88
C LYS A 140 -12.96 -8.70 7.27
N ILE A 141 -13.24 -7.41 7.17
CA ILE A 141 -14.59 -6.89 7.34
C ILE A 141 -15.44 -7.36 6.17
N ILE A 142 -16.59 -7.95 6.50
CA ILE A 142 -17.53 -8.55 5.54
C ILE A 142 -18.89 -7.88 5.54
N ASN A 143 -19.21 -7.14 6.60
CA ASN A 143 -20.50 -6.46 6.73
C ASN A 143 -20.36 -5.15 7.52
N LEU A 144 -21.07 -4.11 7.06
CA LEU A 144 -21.12 -2.78 7.64
C LEU A 144 -22.56 -2.44 8.00
N ASN A 145 -22.80 -1.97 9.22
CA ASN A 145 -24.13 -1.55 9.62
C ASN A 145 -24.06 -0.25 10.40
N ARG A 146 -24.88 0.73 10.03
CA ARG A 146 -24.93 2.01 10.71
C ARG A 146 -26.20 2.09 11.57
N GLN A 147 -26.03 1.99 12.89
CA GLN A 147 -27.12 2.02 13.88
C GLN A 147 -26.82 3.05 14.96
N ASN A 148 -27.83 3.75 15.45
CA ASN A 148 -27.71 4.69 16.58
C ASN A 148 -26.57 5.71 16.43
N SER A 149 -26.35 6.19 15.20
CA SER A 149 -25.25 7.12 14.85
C SER A 149 -23.83 6.54 14.93
N GLN A 150 -23.69 5.22 15.05
CA GLN A 150 -22.42 4.51 15.07
C GLN A 150 -22.35 3.46 13.97
N TRP A 151 -21.13 3.15 13.55
CA TRP A 151 -20.79 2.03 12.69
C TRP A 151 -20.57 0.77 13.52
N ASN A 152 -21.13 -0.33 13.06
CA ASN A 152 -20.86 -1.69 13.52
C ASN A 152 -20.27 -2.46 12.35
N LEU A 153 -19.05 -2.97 12.53
CA LEU A 153 -18.29 -3.71 11.53
C LEU A 153 -18.16 -5.16 11.99
N GLU A 154 -18.59 -6.07 11.14
CA GLU A 154 -18.48 -7.51 11.38
C GLU A 154 -17.35 -8.09 10.51
N ALA A 155 -16.45 -8.84 11.15
CA ALA A 155 -15.35 -9.54 10.50
C ALA A 155 -15.68 -11.00 10.19
N ASP A 156 -15.00 -11.57 9.21
CA ASP A 156 -15.13 -12.99 8.81
C ASP A 156 -14.80 -14.00 9.91
N ASN A 157 -14.02 -13.57 10.92
CA ASN A 157 -13.70 -14.35 12.11
C ASN A 157 -14.73 -14.20 13.25
N GLY A 158 -15.85 -13.48 13.01
CA GLY A 158 -16.90 -13.23 13.99
C GLY A 158 -16.65 -12.06 14.96
N ALA A 159 -15.49 -11.39 14.87
CA ALA A 159 -15.22 -10.20 15.67
C ALA A 159 -16.11 -9.02 15.22
N ASN A 160 -16.49 -8.19 16.19
CA ASN A 160 -17.30 -7.00 15.96
C ASN A 160 -16.59 -5.76 16.48
N PHE A 161 -16.68 -4.67 15.73
CA PHE A 161 -16.06 -3.38 16.06
C PHE A 161 -17.09 -2.27 15.94
N VAL A 162 -17.08 -1.32 16.89
CA VAL A 162 -18.05 -0.22 16.94
C VAL A 162 -17.36 1.12 16.99
N GLY A 163 -17.72 2.08 16.14
CA GLY A 163 -17.11 3.41 16.13
C GLY A 163 -18.00 4.49 15.53
N ASP A 164 -17.60 5.75 15.70
CA ASP A 164 -18.41 6.91 15.30
C ASP A 164 -18.19 7.30 13.84
N ILE A 165 -16.97 7.07 13.34
CA ILE A 165 -16.51 7.45 12.00
C ILE A 165 -15.87 6.23 11.34
N LEU A 166 -16.25 5.97 10.08
CA LEU A 166 -15.63 4.94 9.27
C LEU A 166 -14.70 5.59 8.24
N ILE A 167 -13.49 5.08 8.12
CA ILE A 167 -12.51 5.49 7.13
C ILE A 167 -12.10 4.26 6.33
N MET A 168 -12.22 4.31 5.02
CA MET A 168 -11.92 3.19 4.13
C MET A 168 -10.75 3.56 3.22
N THR A 169 -9.65 2.82 3.34
CA THR A 169 -8.41 3.04 2.58
C THR A 169 -8.03 1.88 1.65
N ALA A 170 -8.92 0.89 1.54
CA ALA A 170 -8.79 -0.18 0.56
C ALA A 170 -8.98 0.37 -0.87
N PRO A 171 -8.45 -0.30 -1.91
CA PRO A 171 -8.75 0.03 -3.29
C PRO A 171 -10.25 0.19 -3.53
N ILE A 172 -10.65 1.21 -4.29
CA ILE A 172 -12.05 1.60 -4.47
C ILE A 172 -12.97 0.44 -4.86
N PRO A 173 -12.61 -0.48 -5.80
CA PRO A 173 -13.43 -1.64 -6.09
C PRO A 173 -13.69 -2.56 -4.88
N GLN A 174 -12.74 -2.69 -3.96
CA GLN A 174 -12.95 -3.44 -2.71
C GLN A 174 -13.87 -2.70 -1.75
N SER A 175 -13.75 -1.37 -1.68
CA SER A 175 -14.61 -0.53 -0.86
C SER A 175 -16.05 -0.53 -1.36
N LEU A 176 -16.28 -0.39 -2.66
CA LEU A 176 -17.61 -0.48 -3.28
C LEU A 176 -18.24 -1.86 -3.06
N ALA A 177 -17.48 -2.95 -3.28
CA ALA A 177 -17.98 -4.30 -3.05
C ALA A 177 -18.42 -4.51 -1.59
N LEU A 178 -17.68 -3.97 -0.62
CA LEU A 178 -18.08 -4.06 0.79
C LEU A 178 -19.35 -3.25 1.07
N LEU A 179 -19.45 -2.01 0.56
CA LEU A 179 -20.64 -1.17 0.68
C LEU A 179 -21.87 -1.85 0.07
N ASP A 180 -21.73 -2.45 -1.12
CA ASP A 180 -22.79 -3.17 -1.82
C ASP A 180 -23.28 -4.39 -1.03
N SER A 181 -22.34 -5.23 -0.58
CA SER A 181 -22.68 -6.41 0.25
C SER A 181 -23.30 -6.06 1.60
N SER A 182 -23.08 -4.82 2.06
CA SER A 182 -23.63 -4.28 3.31
C SER A 182 -24.90 -3.43 3.09
N HIS A 183 -25.40 -3.37 1.86
CA HIS A 183 -26.57 -2.57 1.48
C HIS A 183 -26.46 -1.07 1.83
N ILE A 184 -25.24 -0.51 1.78
CA ILE A 184 -24.99 0.92 2.00
C ILE A 184 -25.04 1.65 0.65
N SER A 185 -26.15 2.33 0.39
CA SER A 185 -26.35 3.07 -0.86
C SER A 185 -25.56 4.37 -0.91
N LEU A 186 -24.96 4.64 -2.07
CA LEU A 186 -24.34 5.93 -2.41
C LEU A 186 -25.25 6.73 -3.35
N ALA A 187 -25.12 8.05 -3.35
CA ALA A 187 -25.77 8.89 -4.36
C ALA A 187 -25.26 8.49 -5.77
N PRO A 188 -26.12 8.42 -6.80
CA PRO A 188 -25.74 7.96 -8.14
C PRO A 188 -24.51 8.66 -8.72
N GLU A 189 -24.46 9.99 -8.62
CA GLU A 189 -23.31 10.79 -9.13
C GLU A 189 -21.99 10.43 -8.43
N ILE A 190 -22.03 10.14 -7.12
CA ILE A 190 -20.86 9.71 -6.36
C ILE A 190 -20.46 8.30 -6.78
N ARG A 191 -21.44 7.41 -6.92
CA ARG A 191 -21.23 6.02 -7.33
C ARG A 191 -20.55 5.97 -8.69
N ASP A 192 -21.09 6.68 -9.68
CA ASP A 192 -20.56 6.72 -11.04
C ASP A 192 -19.10 7.17 -11.06
N ARG A 193 -18.76 8.24 -10.31
CA ARG A 193 -17.40 8.74 -10.18
C ARG A 193 -16.44 7.72 -9.56
N LEU A 194 -16.87 6.99 -8.53
CA LEU A 194 -16.04 5.96 -7.90
C LEU A 194 -15.83 4.74 -8.81
N GLU A 195 -16.83 4.37 -9.61
CA GLU A 195 -16.72 3.27 -10.57
C GLU A 195 -15.79 3.57 -11.75
N GLN A 196 -15.58 4.84 -12.09
CA GLN A 196 -14.58 5.24 -13.10
C GLN A 196 -13.14 5.05 -12.62
N ILE A 197 -12.91 4.77 -11.33
CA ILE A 197 -11.57 4.51 -10.79
C ILE A 197 -11.15 3.07 -11.09
N VAL A 198 -10.31 2.92 -12.12
CA VAL A 198 -9.75 1.65 -12.56
C VAL A 198 -8.28 1.54 -12.17
N TYR A 199 -7.78 0.32 -12.05
CA TYR A 199 -6.42 0.02 -11.61
C TYR A 199 -5.72 -0.87 -12.62
N HIS A 200 -4.44 -0.62 -12.85
CA HIS A 200 -3.58 -1.56 -13.54
C HIS A 200 -3.43 -2.84 -12.71
N LYS A 201 -3.47 -3.98 -13.40
CA LYS A 201 -3.00 -5.26 -12.89
C LYS A 201 -1.48 -5.32 -12.97
N CYS A 202 -0.85 -6.01 -12.03
CA CYS A 202 0.58 -6.31 -12.09
C CYS A 202 0.84 -7.75 -11.67
N ILE A 203 1.57 -8.48 -12.50
CA ILE A 203 2.13 -9.79 -12.21
C ILE A 203 3.55 -9.58 -11.67
N ALA A 204 3.79 -10.06 -10.45
CA ALA A 204 5.10 -10.03 -9.82
C ALA A 204 5.65 -11.46 -9.67
N ILE A 205 6.92 -11.66 -10.01
CA ILE A 205 7.65 -12.90 -9.70
C ILE A 205 8.71 -12.61 -8.65
N LEU A 206 8.73 -13.45 -7.62
CA LEU A 206 9.77 -13.48 -6.61
C LEU A 206 10.64 -14.69 -6.93
N ALA A 207 11.85 -14.47 -7.44
CA ALA A 207 12.75 -15.52 -7.89
C ALA A 207 14.02 -15.57 -7.02
N LEU A 208 14.27 -16.71 -6.40
CA LEU A 208 15.52 -16.99 -5.71
C LEU A 208 16.49 -17.67 -6.68
N LEU A 209 17.71 -17.17 -6.75
CA LEU A 209 18.75 -17.63 -7.67
C LEU A 209 19.83 -18.43 -6.94
N ASP A 210 20.54 -19.30 -7.67
CA ASP A 210 21.69 -20.07 -7.17
C ASP A 210 22.98 -19.25 -7.04
N LYS A 211 23.10 -18.17 -7.81
CA LYS A 211 24.22 -17.22 -7.76
C LYS A 211 23.75 -15.77 -7.95
N PRO A 212 24.59 -14.75 -7.70
CA PRO A 212 24.21 -13.35 -7.92
C PRO A 212 23.72 -13.09 -9.34
N SER A 213 22.72 -12.22 -9.49
CA SER A 213 22.24 -11.78 -10.80
C SER A 213 23.20 -10.81 -11.48
N LYS A 214 23.04 -10.62 -12.80
CA LYS A 214 23.70 -9.58 -13.59
C LYS A 214 23.01 -8.21 -13.52
N ILE A 215 21.97 -8.03 -12.69
CA ILE A 215 21.33 -6.72 -12.49
C ILE A 215 22.38 -5.77 -11.90
N PRO A 216 22.73 -4.66 -12.60
CA PRO A 216 23.79 -3.78 -12.15
C PRO A 216 23.44 -3.12 -10.81
N LYS A 217 24.47 -2.71 -10.06
CA LYS A 217 24.26 -1.80 -8.92
C LYS A 217 23.58 -0.52 -9.42
N PRO A 218 22.62 0.06 -8.67
CA PRO A 218 22.28 -0.23 -7.27
C PRO A 218 21.28 -1.39 -7.06
N GLY A 219 21.00 -2.21 -8.08
CA GLY A 219 20.10 -3.36 -7.97
C GLY A 219 18.67 -3.12 -8.44
N GLY A 220 18.42 -2.07 -9.23
CA GLY A 220 17.14 -1.80 -9.88
C GLY A 220 17.37 -1.41 -11.33
N LEU A 221 16.45 -1.80 -12.23
CA LEU A 221 16.54 -1.54 -13.65
C LEU A 221 15.15 -1.29 -14.25
N PHE A 222 14.99 -0.16 -14.94
CA PHE A 222 13.82 0.10 -15.77
C PHE A 222 13.93 -0.65 -17.09
N LEU A 223 12.84 -1.32 -17.47
CA LEU A 223 12.74 -2.03 -18.73
C LEU A 223 11.82 -1.27 -19.70
N ASP A 224 11.86 -1.66 -20.97
CA ASP A 224 11.09 -1.05 -22.06
C ASP A 224 9.57 -1.28 -21.99
N GLY A 225 9.10 -1.94 -20.93
CA GLY A 225 7.70 -2.22 -20.67
C GLY A 225 7.17 -3.46 -21.39
N LYS A 226 8.01 -4.30 -22.03
CA LYS A 226 7.52 -5.49 -22.75
C LYS A 226 8.47 -6.70 -22.65
N PRO A 227 8.09 -7.80 -21.99
CA PRO A 227 6.91 -7.99 -21.13
C PRO A 227 7.09 -7.43 -19.70
N LEU A 228 8.28 -6.95 -19.36
CA LEU A 228 8.62 -6.48 -18.02
C LEU A 228 8.67 -4.95 -17.98
N ALA A 229 8.17 -4.36 -16.90
CA ALA A 229 8.33 -2.94 -16.62
C ALA A 229 9.55 -2.68 -15.70
N TRP A 230 9.85 -3.62 -14.81
CA TRP A 230 10.88 -3.43 -13.79
C TRP A 230 11.48 -4.76 -13.32
N ILE A 231 12.78 -4.73 -13.01
CA ILE A 231 13.45 -5.80 -12.27
C ILE A 231 14.31 -5.21 -11.15
N ALA A 232 14.36 -5.91 -10.01
CA ALA A 232 15.24 -5.54 -8.91
C ALA A 232 15.93 -6.75 -8.28
N SER A 233 17.24 -6.63 -8.07
CA SER A 233 18.02 -7.50 -7.20
C SER A 233 17.84 -7.04 -5.75
N ASN A 234 17.04 -7.77 -4.97
CA ASN A 234 16.88 -7.52 -3.53
C ASN A 234 18.18 -7.77 -2.75
N HIS A 235 19.11 -8.55 -3.32
CA HIS A 235 20.45 -8.73 -2.81
C HIS A 235 21.30 -7.46 -2.96
N HIS A 236 21.37 -6.87 -4.17
CA HIS A 236 22.06 -5.59 -4.38
C HIS A 236 21.35 -4.41 -3.72
N LYS A 237 20.02 -4.47 -3.60
CA LYS A 237 19.23 -3.57 -2.76
C LYS A 237 19.60 -3.70 -1.29
N GLY A 238 20.24 -4.79 -0.85
CA GLY A 238 20.71 -4.98 0.53
C GLY A 238 19.67 -5.51 1.52
N ILE A 239 18.44 -5.78 1.07
CA ILE A 239 17.39 -6.34 1.96
C ILE A 239 17.46 -7.86 2.06
N SER A 240 18.16 -8.54 1.13
CA SER A 240 18.29 -10.00 1.06
C SER A 240 19.77 -10.43 1.09
N PRO A 241 20.47 -10.28 2.22
CA PRO A 241 21.91 -10.57 2.30
C PRO A 241 22.24 -12.07 2.19
N GLN A 242 21.32 -12.95 2.59
CA GLN A 242 21.53 -14.41 2.64
C GLN A 242 21.04 -15.15 1.39
N GLY A 243 20.36 -14.48 0.47
CA GLY A 243 19.79 -15.10 -0.72
C GLY A 243 19.79 -14.15 -1.91
N TYR A 244 20.11 -14.69 -3.10
CA TYR A 244 20.10 -13.95 -4.36
C TYR A 244 18.67 -13.78 -4.87
N ALA A 245 17.91 -12.95 -4.16
CA ALA A 245 16.51 -12.69 -4.43
C ALA A 245 16.34 -11.61 -5.51
N VAL A 246 15.55 -11.91 -6.53
CA VAL A 246 15.16 -10.97 -7.60
C VAL A 246 13.64 -10.84 -7.65
N THR A 247 13.15 -9.60 -7.72
CA THR A 247 11.75 -9.28 -8.01
C THR A 247 11.63 -8.88 -9.48
N LEU A 248 10.69 -9.50 -10.21
CA LEU A 248 10.31 -9.12 -11.57
C LEU A 248 8.89 -8.57 -11.54
N HIS A 249 8.65 -7.42 -12.19
CA HIS A 249 7.31 -6.89 -12.43
C HIS A 249 7.00 -6.90 -13.91
N GLY A 250 5.97 -7.65 -14.29
CA GLY A 250 5.37 -7.56 -15.61
C GLY A 250 4.78 -6.17 -15.84
N SER A 251 4.79 -5.72 -17.09
CA SER A 251 4.11 -4.49 -17.48
C SER A 251 2.60 -4.58 -17.31
N ALA A 252 1.91 -3.43 -17.35
CA ALA A 252 0.46 -3.39 -17.24
C ALA A 252 -0.20 -4.17 -18.38
N GLU A 253 0.27 -3.99 -19.61
CA GLU A 253 -0.24 -4.66 -20.80
C GLU A 253 -0.05 -6.17 -20.71
N PHE A 254 1.16 -6.63 -20.33
CA PHE A 254 1.44 -8.06 -20.16
C PHE A 254 0.57 -8.65 -19.04
N SER A 255 0.48 -7.95 -17.91
CA SER A 255 -0.26 -8.42 -16.74
C SER A 255 -1.77 -8.52 -16.99
N GLU A 256 -2.33 -7.63 -17.80
CA GLU A 256 -3.72 -7.69 -18.24
C GLU A 256 -3.96 -8.89 -19.17
N ALA A 257 -3.13 -9.03 -20.20
CA ALA A 257 -3.26 -10.09 -21.20
C ALA A 257 -3.05 -11.51 -20.62
N HIS A 258 -2.19 -11.65 -19.62
CA HIS A 258 -1.82 -12.93 -19.02
C HIS A 258 -2.39 -13.18 -17.63
N TRP A 259 -3.40 -12.42 -17.22
CA TRP A 259 -3.92 -12.45 -15.85
C TRP A 259 -4.36 -13.86 -15.39
N GLU A 260 -5.03 -14.59 -16.27
CA GLU A 260 -5.55 -15.96 -16.03
C GLU A 260 -4.60 -17.06 -16.56
N THR A 261 -3.43 -16.71 -17.09
CA THR A 261 -2.42 -17.70 -17.52
C THR A 261 -1.91 -18.48 -16.31
N ASP A 262 -1.64 -19.77 -16.46
CA ASP A 262 -1.09 -20.59 -15.37
C ASP A 262 0.30 -20.09 -14.92
N GLN A 263 0.64 -20.38 -13.67
CA GLN A 263 1.83 -19.81 -13.03
C GLN A 263 3.15 -20.28 -13.68
N ALA A 264 3.20 -21.49 -14.22
CA ALA A 264 4.43 -22.05 -14.79
C ALA A 264 4.75 -21.39 -16.14
N ASN A 265 3.74 -21.29 -17.03
CA ASN A 265 3.91 -20.63 -18.32
C ASN A 265 4.20 -19.14 -18.16
N LEU A 266 3.52 -18.47 -17.23
CA LEU A 266 3.77 -17.08 -16.89
C LEU A 266 5.21 -16.85 -16.40
N ALA A 267 5.70 -17.73 -15.52
CA ALA A 267 7.06 -17.66 -15.01
C ALA A 267 8.10 -17.87 -16.10
N ASN A 268 7.91 -18.88 -16.97
CA ASN A 268 8.80 -19.14 -18.08
C ASN A 268 8.93 -17.93 -19.03
N GLN A 269 7.83 -17.27 -19.35
CA GLN A 269 7.84 -16.08 -20.21
C GLN A 269 8.63 -14.93 -19.59
N LEU A 270 8.37 -14.63 -18.32
CA LEU A 270 9.06 -13.54 -17.62
C LEU A 270 10.53 -13.86 -17.31
N PHE A 271 10.89 -15.11 -17.06
CA PHE A 271 12.30 -15.52 -16.94
C PHE A 271 13.04 -15.47 -18.26
N THR A 272 12.40 -15.85 -19.37
CA THR A 272 12.98 -15.71 -20.70
C THR A 272 13.30 -14.25 -20.99
N ALA A 273 12.34 -13.36 -20.72
CA ALA A 273 12.54 -11.93 -20.88
C ALA A 273 13.62 -11.36 -19.93
N ALA A 274 13.68 -11.83 -18.68
CA ALA A 274 14.67 -11.38 -17.71
C ALA A 274 16.06 -12.01 -17.87
N SER A 275 16.21 -13.02 -18.73
CA SER A 275 17.42 -13.84 -18.84
C SER A 275 18.74 -13.06 -19.01
N PRO A 276 18.81 -11.92 -19.74
CA PRO A 276 20.05 -11.15 -19.85
C PRO A 276 20.57 -10.62 -18.52
N TRP A 277 19.67 -10.38 -17.55
CA TRP A 277 20.00 -9.82 -16.24
C TRP A 277 19.98 -10.84 -15.12
N LEU A 278 19.33 -11.99 -15.29
CA LEU A 278 19.39 -13.08 -14.31
C LEU A 278 20.73 -13.81 -14.39
N ASP A 279 21.07 -14.35 -15.57
CA ASP A 279 22.27 -15.17 -15.82
C ASP A 279 22.52 -16.28 -14.78
N ALA A 280 21.48 -16.74 -14.11
CA ALA A 280 21.53 -17.66 -12.98
C ALA A 280 20.31 -18.58 -13.01
N ASN A 281 20.41 -19.74 -12.36
CA ASN A 281 19.28 -20.66 -12.29
C ASN A 281 18.32 -20.21 -11.20
N VAL A 282 17.02 -20.27 -11.50
CA VAL A 282 15.98 -20.03 -10.50
C VAL A 282 15.77 -21.30 -9.70
N THR A 283 16.18 -21.29 -8.43
CA THR A 283 16.04 -22.45 -7.51
C THR A 283 14.66 -22.54 -6.91
N ARG A 284 14.00 -21.40 -6.70
CA ARG A 284 12.64 -21.31 -6.20
C ARG A 284 11.99 -20.03 -6.69
N TYR A 285 10.70 -20.06 -6.97
CA TYR A 285 9.95 -18.85 -7.27
C TYR A 285 8.52 -18.89 -6.74
N GLN A 286 7.91 -17.71 -6.67
CA GLN A 286 6.49 -17.54 -6.46
C GLN A 286 5.94 -16.47 -7.39
N VAL A 287 4.74 -16.72 -7.91
CA VAL A 287 3.98 -15.73 -8.67
C VAL A 287 3.01 -15.03 -7.71
N HIS A 288 2.97 -13.71 -7.78
CA HIS A 288 1.96 -12.89 -7.12
C HIS A 288 1.21 -12.02 -8.13
N ARG A 289 -0.09 -11.83 -7.88
CA ARG A 289 -1.03 -11.13 -8.75
C ARG A 289 -1.62 -9.93 -7.99
N TRP A 290 -1.14 -8.73 -8.31
CA TRP A 290 -1.69 -7.48 -7.80
C TRP A 290 -2.87 -7.04 -8.68
N ARG A 291 -4.10 -7.38 -8.28
CA ARG A 291 -5.32 -7.05 -9.05
C ARG A 291 -5.55 -5.54 -9.12
N TYR A 292 -5.18 -4.85 -8.05
CA TYR A 292 -5.27 -3.41 -7.90
C TYR A 292 -3.87 -2.89 -7.57
N SER A 293 -2.97 -2.88 -8.56
CA SER A 293 -1.57 -2.52 -8.37
C SER A 293 -1.40 -1.02 -8.18
N GLN A 294 -1.83 -0.26 -9.19
CA GLN A 294 -1.75 1.20 -9.27
C GLN A 294 -3.03 1.74 -9.92
N PRO A 295 -3.63 2.81 -9.39
CA PRO A 295 -4.73 3.51 -10.04
C PRO A 295 -4.28 4.03 -11.41
N GLN A 296 -5.10 3.79 -12.43
CA GLN A 296 -4.93 4.34 -13.77
C GLN A 296 -5.70 5.65 -13.92
N THR A 297 -6.83 5.76 -13.23
CA THR A 297 -7.66 6.96 -13.14
C THR A 297 -7.79 7.38 -11.67
N PHE A 298 -8.06 8.67 -11.45
CA PHE A 298 -8.10 9.28 -10.13
C PHE A 298 -9.45 9.92 -9.85
N TYR A 299 -9.81 10.02 -8.57
CA TYR A 299 -11.08 10.63 -8.16
C TYR A 299 -11.17 12.14 -8.50
N GLY A 300 -10.05 12.86 -8.34
CA GLY A 300 -9.92 14.30 -8.62
C GLY A 300 -9.76 15.18 -7.37
N GLU A 301 -10.23 14.71 -6.23
CA GLU A 301 -10.09 15.34 -4.90
C GLU A 301 -9.24 14.44 -3.99
N PRO A 302 -8.54 15.00 -2.98
CA PRO A 302 -7.60 14.24 -2.14
C PRO A 302 -8.25 13.18 -1.26
N TYR A 303 -9.57 13.20 -1.08
CA TYR A 303 -10.39 12.22 -0.37
C TYR A 303 -11.86 12.43 -0.76
N LEU A 304 -12.75 11.50 -0.39
CA LEU A 304 -14.21 11.70 -0.47
C LEU A 304 -14.84 11.57 0.91
N VAL A 305 -15.72 12.51 1.26
CA VAL A 305 -16.52 12.47 2.49
C VAL A 305 -17.97 12.22 2.15
N LEU A 306 -18.61 11.35 2.92
CA LEU A 306 -20.04 11.09 2.89
C LEU A 306 -20.63 11.51 4.25
N PRO A 307 -20.99 12.80 4.43
CA PRO A 307 -21.31 13.35 5.75
C PRO A 307 -22.50 12.66 6.42
N GLY A 308 -23.54 12.35 5.65
CA GLY A 308 -24.73 11.63 6.15
C GLY A 308 -24.42 10.23 6.67
N LEU A 309 -23.31 9.62 6.21
CA LEU A 309 -22.83 8.32 6.66
C LEU A 309 -21.71 8.44 7.71
N ARG A 310 -21.08 9.61 7.89
CA ARG A 310 -19.82 9.76 8.61
C ARG A 310 -18.77 8.76 8.12
N LEU A 311 -18.63 8.70 6.80
CA LEU A 311 -17.71 7.81 6.09
C LEU A 311 -16.74 8.66 5.26
N ILE A 312 -15.46 8.28 5.28
CA ILE A 312 -14.42 8.88 4.45
C ILE A 312 -13.75 7.78 3.61
N LEU A 313 -13.54 8.05 2.33
CA LEU A 313 -12.69 7.25 1.46
C LEU A 313 -11.39 8.03 1.18
N ALA A 314 -10.26 7.36 1.33
CA ALA A 314 -8.93 7.91 1.09
C ALA A 314 -7.99 6.84 0.51
N GLY A 315 -6.87 7.23 -0.07
CA GLY A 315 -5.90 6.31 -0.67
C GLY A 315 -5.22 6.89 -1.91
N ASP A 316 -4.38 6.08 -2.54
CA ASP A 316 -3.61 6.48 -3.73
C ASP A 316 -4.48 6.87 -4.92
N ALA A 317 -5.68 6.29 -5.07
CA ALA A 317 -6.61 6.66 -6.15
C ALA A 317 -7.18 8.08 -6.06
N PHE A 318 -6.92 8.81 -4.98
CA PHE A 318 -7.42 10.17 -4.82
C PHE A 318 -6.43 11.25 -5.28
N ILE A 319 -5.12 10.98 -5.22
CA ILE A 319 -4.10 11.98 -5.56
C ILE A 319 -3.17 11.49 -6.66
N SER A 320 -2.43 10.40 -6.42
CA SER A 320 -1.43 9.90 -7.36
C SER A 320 -1.10 8.42 -7.08
N PRO A 321 -0.65 7.66 -8.08
CA PRO A 321 -0.61 6.19 -8.02
C PRO A 321 0.66 5.67 -7.33
N ASN A 322 1.10 6.35 -6.28
CA ASN A 322 2.35 6.07 -5.57
C ASN A 322 2.17 6.22 -4.04
N ILE A 323 3.25 5.98 -3.31
CA ILE A 323 3.25 6.07 -1.84
C ILE A 323 2.96 7.50 -1.37
N GLU A 324 3.53 8.52 -2.03
CA GLU A 324 3.29 9.92 -1.70
C GLU A 324 1.81 10.28 -1.83
N GLY A 325 1.14 9.92 -2.93
CA GLY A 325 -0.30 10.16 -3.11
C GLY A 325 -1.16 9.49 -2.04
N ALA A 326 -0.82 8.26 -1.65
CA ALA A 326 -1.51 7.56 -0.57
C ALA A 326 -1.34 8.25 0.80
N VAL A 327 -0.14 8.76 1.09
CA VAL A 327 0.18 9.50 2.31
C VAL A 327 -0.57 10.83 2.33
N LEU A 328 -0.46 11.62 1.25
CA LEU A 328 -1.09 12.93 1.13
C LEU A 328 -2.62 12.84 1.22
N SER A 329 -3.22 11.79 0.64
CA SER A 329 -4.65 11.54 0.75
C SER A 329 -5.07 11.26 2.19
N GLY A 330 -4.26 10.46 2.91
CA GLY A 330 -4.49 10.19 4.34
C GLY A 330 -4.36 11.44 5.21
N LEU A 331 -3.32 12.27 4.98
CA LEU A 331 -3.14 13.53 5.70
C LEU A 331 -4.32 14.48 5.47
N ALA A 332 -4.74 14.64 4.21
CA ALA A 332 -5.86 15.50 3.86
C ALA A 332 -7.18 15.04 4.49
N ALA A 333 -7.42 13.73 4.58
CA ALA A 333 -8.58 13.17 5.27
C ALA A 333 -8.58 13.50 6.79
N VAL A 334 -7.42 13.48 7.44
CA VAL A 334 -7.30 13.87 8.85
C VAL A 334 -7.45 15.38 9.03
N GLU A 335 -6.85 16.20 8.18
CA GLU A 335 -7.04 17.66 8.19
C GLU A 335 -8.53 18.02 8.11
N TYR A 336 -9.29 17.34 7.24
CA TYR A 336 -10.74 17.48 7.20
C TYR A 336 -11.39 17.12 8.54
N LEU A 337 -11.11 15.93 9.10
CA LEU A 337 -11.70 15.48 10.37
C LEU A 337 -11.44 16.45 11.51
N LEU A 338 -10.22 16.99 11.59
CA LEU A 338 -9.84 17.95 12.63
C LEU A 338 -10.54 19.30 12.45
N SER A 339 -10.89 19.69 11.22
CA SER A 339 -11.66 20.92 10.96
C SER A 339 -13.13 20.86 11.37
N GLN A 340 -13.65 19.65 11.66
CA GLN A 340 -15.05 19.42 12.05
C GLN A 340 -15.24 19.31 13.58
N ASN A 341 -14.15 19.28 14.36
CA ASN A 341 -14.16 19.21 15.82
C ASN A 341 -14.09 20.60 16.44
#